data_AF-A0A357V8B6-F1
#
_entry.id   AF-A0A357V8B6-F1
#
_cell.length_a   1.000
_cell.length_b   1.000
_cell.length_c   1.000
_cell.angle_alpha   90.00
_cell.angle_beta   90.00
_cell.angle_gamma   90.00
#
_symmetry.space_group_name_H-M   'P 1'
#
loop_
_entity.id
_entity.type
_entity.pdbx_description
1 polymer ?
#
loop_
_entity_poly.entity_id
_entity_poly.type
_entity_poly.pdbx_seq_one_letter_code
_entity_poly.pdbx_strand_id
1 'polypeptide(L)'
;MARGHRQAREEGDGQQRVFPRPPRSGGGRIGIGGGIVRRQGATPYRVNGPRKKQFREIPVTGAADWVICDRPRKRKQDLVPQIAPPPDPATFLTDLPGPDTDAQAAVRARDAVLTKPAGSLGRLEEITEWLAGWQGRAQPRADKVQALVFAGNHGVAAQGVSAYPPEVTAQMVANFQAGGAAVNQLCSTFGVDLAVIPLDLGNPTGDITQGPAMSVDEFSAAFNAGTEAVDDRADLLCIGEMGIA
;
A
#
# COMPACT_ATOMS: atom_id res chain seq x y z
N MET A 1 -6.78 -28.53 -59.06
CA MET A 1 -8.18 -28.35 -59.51
C MET A 1 -9.03 -28.19 -58.25
N ALA A 2 -9.41 -26.96 -57.86
CA ALA A 2 -10.71 -26.33 -58.13
C ALA A 2 -11.89 -27.07 -57.44
N ARG A 3 -12.40 -26.61 -56.28
CA ARG A 3 -13.58 -25.71 -56.03
C ARG A 3 -14.44 -26.43 -54.94
N GLY A 4 -15.26 -25.83 -54.07
CA GLY A 4 -15.76 -24.46 -53.85
C GLY A 4 -16.32 -24.35 -52.40
N HIS A 5 -16.32 -23.17 -51.77
CA HIS A 5 -17.43 -22.20 -51.74
C HIS A 5 -18.81 -22.76 -51.32
N ARG A 6 -19.28 -22.49 -50.08
CA ARG A 6 -20.11 -21.32 -49.71
C ARG A 6 -20.59 -21.34 -48.24
N GLN A 7 -20.78 -20.13 -47.75
CA GLN A 7 -21.28 -19.64 -46.45
C GLN A 7 -22.79 -19.80 -46.23
N ALA A 8 -23.19 -19.42 -45.00
CA ALA A 8 -24.45 -18.80 -44.53
C ALA A 8 -25.37 -19.75 -43.75
N ARG A 9 -26.02 -19.40 -42.62
CA ARG A 9 -26.23 -18.12 -41.89
C ARG A 9 -26.91 -18.43 -40.53
N GLU A 10 -26.79 -17.49 -39.58
CA GLU A 10 -27.81 -16.89 -38.62
C GLU A 10 -28.95 -17.78 -38.06
N GLU A 11 -29.54 -17.67 -36.86
CA GLU A 11 -29.57 -16.71 -35.74
C GLU A 11 -30.51 -17.30 -34.64
N GLY A 12 -30.46 -16.78 -33.41
CA GLY A 12 -31.50 -16.92 -32.36
C GLY A 12 -31.33 -18.13 -31.42
N ASP A 13 -31.45 -18.05 -30.09
CA ASP A 13 -32.40 -17.29 -29.30
C ASP A 13 -31.93 -17.17 -27.83
N GLY A 14 -32.26 -16.07 -27.16
CA GLY A 14 -31.86 -15.75 -25.80
C GLY A 14 -32.77 -16.43 -24.78
N GLN A 15 -32.19 -17.20 -23.86
CA GLN A 15 -32.93 -17.76 -22.72
C GLN A 15 -32.38 -17.24 -21.40
N GLN A 16 -33.05 -16.21 -20.88
CA GLN A 16 -32.92 -15.73 -19.52
C GLN A 16 -33.36 -16.82 -18.54
N ARG A 17 -32.44 -17.27 -17.65
CA ARG A 17 -32.79 -18.18 -16.56
C ARG A 17 -33.42 -17.40 -15.41
N VAL A 18 -34.69 -17.67 -15.15
CA VAL A 18 -35.45 -17.17 -14.01
C VAL A 18 -35.20 -18.10 -12.81
N PHE A 19 -34.74 -17.55 -11.68
CA PHE A 19 -34.64 -18.27 -10.41
C PHE A 19 -35.97 -18.18 -9.63
N PRO A 20 -36.46 -19.27 -9.01
CA PRO A 20 -37.68 -19.22 -8.21
C PRO A 20 -37.45 -18.58 -6.83
N ARG A 21 -38.42 -17.78 -6.36
CA ARG A 21 -38.45 -17.19 -5.01
C ARG A 21 -38.90 -18.23 -3.97
N PRO A 22 -38.34 -18.23 -2.75
CA PRO A 22 -38.82 -19.09 -1.68
C PRO A 22 -40.15 -18.58 -1.08
N PRO A 23 -40.96 -19.48 -0.46
CA PRO A 23 -42.28 -19.15 0.03
C PRO A 23 -42.24 -18.29 1.31
N ARG A 24 -43.23 -17.41 1.44
CA ARG A 24 -43.52 -16.64 2.67
C ARG A 24 -44.32 -17.52 3.64
N SER A 25 -43.73 -17.92 4.75
CA SER A 25 -44.46 -18.42 5.93
C SER A 25 -44.60 -17.31 6.96
N GLY A 26 -45.84 -16.97 7.29
CA GLY A 26 -46.18 -15.95 8.28
C GLY A 26 -46.18 -16.49 9.72
N GLY A 27 -45.96 -15.55 10.66
CA GLY A 27 -46.78 -15.40 11.85
C GLY A 27 -46.52 -16.34 13.04
N GLY A 28 -45.61 -15.96 13.92
CA GLY A 28 -45.58 -16.41 15.32
C GLY A 28 -44.94 -15.34 16.21
N ARG A 29 -45.75 -14.60 16.97
CA ARG A 29 -45.31 -13.56 17.92
C ARG A 29 -44.89 -14.20 19.24
N ILE A 30 -43.72 -13.83 19.77
CA ILE A 30 -43.45 -13.76 21.21
C ILE A 30 -42.56 -12.51 21.43
N GLY A 31 -43.09 -11.47 22.09
CA GLY A 31 -42.30 -10.35 22.63
C GLY A 31 -41.36 -10.86 23.73
N ILE A 32 -40.24 -10.23 24.08
CA ILE A 32 -40.07 -9.00 24.91
C ILE A 32 -38.58 -8.61 24.72
N GLY A 33 -38.20 -7.46 24.15
CA GLY A 33 -37.96 -6.20 24.87
C GLY A 33 -36.59 -5.61 24.47
N GLY A 34 -36.52 -4.30 24.17
CA GLY A 34 -35.23 -3.57 24.10
C GLY A 34 -34.90 -2.82 22.80
N GLY A 35 -35.60 -1.70 22.53
CA GLY A 35 -35.01 -0.46 21.97
C GLY A 35 -34.37 -0.45 20.57
N ILE A 36 -35.16 -0.16 19.54
CA ILE A 36 -34.68 0.43 18.29
C ILE A 36 -34.58 1.96 18.49
N VAL A 37 -33.37 2.51 18.44
CA VAL A 37 -33.17 3.96 18.24
C VAL A 37 -33.02 4.22 16.75
N ARG A 38 -34.04 4.85 16.14
CA ARG A 38 -33.91 5.52 14.84
C ARG A 38 -33.07 6.78 15.03
N ARG A 39 -32.01 6.98 14.23
CA ARG A 39 -31.51 8.33 13.92
C ARG A 39 -31.91 8.70 12.49
N GLN A 40 -32.48 9.90 12.39
CA GLN A 40 -33.07 10.52 11.21
C GLN A 40 -31.99 11.06 10.25
N GLY A 41 -32.31 11.07 8.95
CA GLY A 41 -31.84 12.08 7.99
C GLY A 41 -30.51 11.80 7.26
N ALA A 42 -30.54 10.98 6.21
CA ALA A 42 -29.51 11.02 5.16
C ALA A 42 -30.05 11.84 3.98
N THR A 43 -29.60 13.08 3.85
CA THR A 43 -29.86 13.92 2.67
C THR A 43 -28.91 13.50 1.55
N PRO A 44 -29.36 13.37 0.28
CA PRO A 44 -28.47 12.99 -0.82
C PRO A 44 -27.42 14.08 -1.08
N TYR A 45 -26.17 13.64 -1.28
CA TYR A 45 -25.02 14.50 -1.56
C TYR A 45 -25.15 15.08 -2.99
N ARG A 46 -25.39 16.40 -3.08
CA ARG A 46 -25.40 17.15 -4.34
C ARG A 46 -24.08 17.89 -4.46
N VAL A 47 -23.26 17.55 -5.46
CA VAL A 47 -21.97 18.22 -5.71
C VAL A 47 -22.23 19.50 -6.50
N ASN A 48 -21.98 20.66 -5.88
CA ASN A 48 -21.90 21.95 -6.58
C ASN A 48 -20.77 22.79 -5.99
N GLY A 49 -19.80 23.15 -6.84
CA GLY A 49 -18.85 24.25 -6.68
C GLY A 49 -17.62 23.99 -5.77
N PRO A 50 -16.49 24.71 -6.00
CA PRO A 50 -15.22 24.43 -5.35
C PRO A 50 -15.24 24.98 -3.92
N ARG A 51 -15.19 24.11 -2.92
CA ARG A 51 -14.98 24.51 -1.53
C ARG A 51 -13.55 24.19 -1.13
N LYS A 52 -12.85 25.20 -0.59
CA LYS A 52 -11.60 25.01 0.17
C LYS A 52 -11.87 23.91 1.21
N LYS A 53 -11.19 22.76 1.10
CA LYS A 53 -11.38 21.62 1.98
C LYS A 53 -10.78 21.95 3.34
N GLN A 54 -11.63 22.38 4.26
CA GLN A 54 -11.28 22.51 5.66
C GLN A 54 -11.32 21.10 6.28
N PHE A 55 -10.16 20.54 6.61
CA PHE A 55 -10.07 19.28 7.34
C PHE A 55 -10.72 19.48 8.71
N ARG A 56 -11.69 18.63 9.04
CA ARG A 56 -12.23 18.52 10.41
C ARG A 56 -11.44 17.45 11.14
N GLU A 57 -11.08 17.72 12.39
CA GLU A 57 -10.50 16.73 13.30
C GLU A 57 -11.40 15.49 13.38
N ILE A 58 -10.82 14.32 13.11
CA ILE A 58 -11.48 13.02 13.26
C ILE A 58 -11.11 12.51 14.66
N PRO A 59 -12.07 12.28 15.57
CA PRO A 59 -11.76 11.77 16.90
C PRO A 59 -11.21 10.35 16.79
N VAL A 60 -9.97 10.15 17.23
CA VAL A 60 -9.33 8.84 17.28
C VAL A 60 -9.80 8.10 18.52
N THR A 61 -10.35 6.90 18.36
CA THR A 61 -10.67 6.02 19.49
C THR A 61 -9.84 4.75 19.34
N GLY A 62 -8.95 4.50 20.32
CA GLY A 62 -8.04 3.36 20.34
C GLY A 62 -6.58 3.79 20.18
N ALA A 63 -5.82 3.73 21.28
CA ALA A 63 -4.37 3.83 21.25
C ALA A 63 -3.83 2.52 20.68
N ALA A 64 -3.49 2.49 19.40
CA ALA A 64 -2.47 1.57 18.91
C ALA A 64 -1.11 2.23 19.17
N ASP A 65 -0.15 1.46 19.68
CA ASP A 65 1.22 1.90 19.91
C ASP A 65 1.92 2.12 18.56
N TRP A 66 1.60 3.24 17.90
CA TRP A 66 2.25 3.65 16.66
C TRP A 66 3.69 4.05 16.97
N VAL A 67 4.64 3.27 16.50
CA VAL A 67 6.06 3.59 16.66
C VAL A 67 6.44 4.66 15.64
N ILE A 68 6.61 5.89 16.12
CA ILE A 68 7.47 6.83 15.43
C ILE A 68 8.89 6.28 15.58
N CYS A 69 9.58 6.05 14.47
CA CYS A 69 11.02 5.92 14.50
C CYS A 69 11.60 7.34 14.71
N ASP A 70 11.39 7.91 15.90
CA ASP A 70 11.96 9.19 16.34
C ASP A 70 13.48 9.07 16.55
N ARG A 71 13.95 7.82 16.67
CA ARG A 71 15.31 7.39 16.45
C ARG A 71 15.32 6.18 15.51
N PRO A 72 16.26 6.09 14.55
CA PRO A 72 16.47 4.85 13.80
C PRO A 72 16.57 3.70 14.80
N ARG A 73 15.87 2.59 14.56
CA ARG A 73 16.07 1.37 15.36
C ARG A 73 17.57 1.15 15.37
N LYS A 74 18.18 1.15 16.57
CA LYS A 74 19.60 0.83 16.71
C LYS A 74 19.80 -0.62 16.26
N ARG A 75 20.01 -0.84 14.97
CA ARG A 75 20.99 -1.82 14.54
C ARG A 75 22.27 -1.47 15.27
N LYS A 76 23.06 -2.48 15.68
CA LYS A 76 24.44 -2.20 16.07
C LYS A 76 25.00 -1.32 14.96
N GLN A 77 25.45 -0.13 15.32
CA GLN A 77 25.95 0.91 14.41
C GLN A 77 27.06 0.38 13.47
N ASP A 78 27.53 -0.83 13.77
CA ASP A 78 28.62 -1.57 13.16
C ASP A 78 28.19 -2.54 12.02
N LEU A 79 26.89 -2.63 11.66
CA LEU A 79 26.40 -3.63 10.68
C LEU A 79 25.75 -3.06 9.40
N VAL A 80 25.56 -1.75 9.29
CA VAL A 80 25.27 -1.10 8.01
C VAL A 80 26.44 -0.16 7.75
N PRO A 81 27.28 -0.41 6.73
CA PRO A 81 28.26 0.58 6.33
C PRO A 81 27.52 1.89 6.09
N GLN A 82 27.86 2.95 6.85
CA GLN A 82 27.44 4.29 6.47
C GLN A 82 27.93 4.47 5.04
N ILE A 83 27.00 4.58 4.08
CA ILE A 83 27.39 4.73 2.70
C ILE A 83 27.89 6.17 2.60
N ALA A 84 29.22 6.35 2.79
CA ALA A 84 29.93 7.49 2.27
C ALA A 84 29.50 7.65 0.80
N PRO A 85 29.24 8.89 0.36
CA PRO A 85 28.18 9.23 -0.61
C PRO A 85 28.08 8.15 -1.68
N PRO A 86 26.91 7.50 -1.89
CA PRO A 86 26.85 6.35 -2.77
C PRO A 86 27.46 6.76 -4.11
N PRO A 87 28.44 5.98 -4.64
CA PRO A 87 28.72 6.08 -6.07
C PRO A 87 27.40 5.80 -6.78
N ASP A 88 27.15 6.50 -7.89
CA ASP A 88 26.01 6.32 -8.81
C ASP A 88 25.04 5.19 -8.43
N PRO A 89 23.76 5.46 -8.09
CA PRO A 89 22.78 4.43 -7.74
C PRO A 89 22.76 3.23 -8.69
N ALA A 90 23.09 3.42 -9.98
CA ALA A 90 23.23 2.32 -10.92
C ALA A 90 24.31 1.30 -10.51
N THR A 91 25.42 1.77 -9.94
CA THR A 91 26.52 0.95 -9.40
C THR A 91 26.11 0.21 -8.13
N PHE A 92 25.33 0.86 -7.25
CA PHE A 92 24.83 0.21 -6.03
C PHE A 92 23.89 -0.97 -6.33
N LEU A 93 23.14 -0.89 -7.43
CA LEU A 93 22.16 -1.90 -7.81
C LEU A 93 22.74 -3.08 -8.61
N THR A 94 23.94 -2.93 -9.19
CA THR A 94 24.52 -3.94 -10.10
C THR A 94 24.85 -5.29 -9.45
N ASP A 95 25.23 -5.28 -8.17
CA ASP A 95 25.67 -6.49 -7.44
C ASP A 95 24.60 -7.07 -6.52
N LEU A 96 23.32 -6.64 -6.66
CA LEU A 96 22.24 -7.19 -5.86
C LEU A 96 21.92 -8.63 -6.26
N PRO A 97 21.60 -9.51 -5.28
CA PRO A 97 21.27 -10.89 -5.58
C PRO A 97 19.98 -10.99 -6.40
N GLY A 98 19.93 -11.98 -7.29
CA GLY A 98 18.69 -12.40 -7.95
C GLY A 98 17.81 -13.26 -7.01
N PRO A 99 16.58 -13.57 -7.44
CA PRO A 99 15.71 -14.49 -6.70
C PRO A 99 16.28 -15.91 -6.69
N ASP A 100 16.01 -16.65 -5.61
CA ASP A 100 16.32 -18.08 -5.49
C ASP A 100 15.45 -18.91 -6.45
N THR A 101 16.07 -19.43 -7.51
CA THR A 101 15.38 -20.20 -8.55
C THR A 101 14.96 -21.60 -8.08
N ASP A 102 15.65 -22.17 -7.09
CA ASP A 102 15.31 -23.49 -6.54
C ASP A 102 14.06 -23.39 -5.65
N ALA A 103 13.95 -22.32 -4.85
CA ALA A 103 12.75 -22.02 -4.09
C ALA A 103 11.53 -21.81 -5.01
N GLN A 104 11.70 -21.10 -6.13
CA GLN A 104 10.66 -20.93 -7.14
C GLN A 104 10.26 -22.27 -7.77
N ALA A 105 11.23 -23.10 -8.17
CA ALA A 105 10.97 -24.41 -8.73
C ALA A 105 10.22 -25.33 -7.75
N ALA A 106 10.57 -25.28 -6.47
CA ALA A 106 9.90 -26.03 -5.42
C ALA A 106 8.43 -25.59 -5.24
N VAL A 107 8.14 -24.28 -5.32
CA VAL A 107 6.75 -23.78 -5.31
C VAL A 107 5.98 -24.25 -6.53
N ARG A 108 6.54 -24.16 -7.74
CA ARG A 108 5.89 -24.63 -8.97
C ARG A 108 5.58 -26.12 -8.90
N ALA A 109 6.52 -26.93 -8.41
CA ALA A 109 6.33 -28.37 -8.25
C ALA A 109 5.23 -28.70 -7.23
N ARG A 110 5.16 -27.96 -6.10
CA ARG A 110 4.08 -28.11 -5.14
C ARG A 110 2.74 -27.69 -5.73
N ASP A 111 2.70 -26.55 -6.41
CA ASP A 111 1.48 -25.97 -6.98
C ASP A 111 0.80 -26.93 -7.98
N ALA A 112 1.61 -27.63 -8.78
CA ALA A 112 1.16 -28.61 -9.77
C ALA A 112 0.44 -29.85 -9.18
N VAL A 113 0.65 -30.18 -7.91
CA VAL A 113 0.03 -31.33 -7.24
C VAL A 113 -1.10 -30.94 -6.29
N LEU A 114 -1.42 -29.65 -6.17
CA LEU A 114 -2.56 -29.20 -5.37
C LEU A 114 -3.88 -29.61 -6.00
N THR A 115 -4.90 -29.83 -5.17
CA THR A 115 -6.25 -30.18 -5.62
C THR A 115 -6.98 -28.97 -6.22
N LYS A 116 -6.50 -28.50 -7.37
CA LYS A 116 -7.03 -27.38 -8.15
C LYS A 116 -6.72 -27.60 -9.64
N PRO A 117 -7.55 -27.10 -10.59
CA PRO A 117 -7.13 -27.01 -11.97
C PRO A 117 -5.86 -26.12 -12.09
N ALA A 118 -4.94 -26.49 -12.98
CA ALA A 118 -3.73 -25.69 -13.21
C ALA A 118 -4.09 -24.24 -13.60
N GLY A 119 -3.42 -23.25 -13.00
CA GLY A 119 -3.69 -21.83 -13.25
C GLY A 119 -4.98 -21.27 -12.65
N SER A 120 -5.79 -22.07 -11.95
CA SER A 120 -7.11 -21.63 -11.45
C SER A 120 -7.06 -20.55 -10.37
N LEU A 121 -5.91 -20.34 -9.71
CA LEU A 121 -5.73 -19.26 -8.73
C LEU A 121 -5.11 -18.00 -9.36
N GLY A 122 -4.78 -18.03 -10.65
CA GLY A 122 -4.27 -16.88 -11.41
C GLY A 122 -3.04 -16.22 -10.75
N ARG A 123 -3.12 -14.90 -10.54
CA ARG A 123 -2.01 -14.10 -9.96
C ARG A 123 -1.55 -14.56 -8.58
N LEU A 124 -2.36 -15.30 -7.83
CA LEU A 124 -1.92 -15.82 -6.53
C LEU A 124 -0.80 -16.86 -6.67
N GLU A 125 -0.79 -17.62 -7.76
CA GLU A 125 0.28 -18.59 -8.07
C GLU A 125 1.58 -17.83 -8.35
N GLU A 126 1.51 -16.79 -9.18
CA GLU A 126 2.63 -15.89 -9.53
C GLU A 126 3.21 -15.18 -8.29
N ILE A 127 2.35 -14.62 -7.43
CA ILE A 127 2.78 -13.90 -6.22
C ILE A 127 3.46 -14.87 -5.24
N THR A 128 2.93 -16.09 -5.08
CA THR A 128 3.51 -17.10 -4.19
C THR A 128 4.90 -17.52 -4.67
N GLU A 129 5.05 -17.75 -5.98
CA GLU A 129 6.35 -18.08 -6.58
C GLU A 129 7.36 -16.92 -6.43
N TRP A 130 6.94 -15.70 -6.74
CA TRP A 130 7.77 -14.51 -6.57
C TRP A 130 8.26 -14.37 -5.12
N LEU A 131 7.35 -14.54 -4.16
CA LEU A 131 7.65 -14.45 -2.75
C LEU A 131 8.62 -15.54 -2.29
N ALA A 132 8.51 -16.75 -2.83
CA ALA A 132 9.44 -17.83 -2.54
C ALA A 132 10.86 -17.53 -3.03
N GLY A 133 11.00 -16.98 -4.24
CA GLY A 133 12.29 -16.63 -4.81
C GLY A 133 13.02 -15.56 -4.00
N TRP A 134 12.34 -14.49 -3.61
CA TRP A 134 12.98 -13.41 -2.83
C TRP A 134 13.25 -13.76 -1.38
N GLN A 135 12.64 -14.84 -0.88
CA GLN A 135 12.82 -15.28 0.50
C GLN A 135 13.61 -16.57 0.64
N GLY A 136 14.10 -17.14 -0.47
CA GLY A 136 14.87 -18.38 -0.47
C GLY A 136 14.13 -19.55 0.19
N ARG A 137 12.79 -19.60 0.08
CA ARG A 137 11.96 -20.57 0.80
C ARG A 137 10.87 -21.16 -0.06
N ALA A 138 10.82 -22.49 -0.11
CA ALA A 138 9.77 -23.22 -0.81
C ALA A 138 8.37 -23.00 -0.19
N GLN A 139 8.28 -22.62 1.09
CA GLN A 139 7.04 -22.22 1.75
C GLN A 139 7.12 -20.75 2.15
N PRO A 140 6.74 -19.83 1.25
CA PRO A 140 6.71 -18.41 1.57
C PRO A 140 5.63 -18.07 2.61
N ARG A 141 5.81 -16.96 3.30
CA ARG A 141 5.00 -16.42 4.41
C ARG A 141 4.89 -14.90 4.31
N ALA A 142 4.02 -14.33 5.11
CA ALA A 142 3.83 -12.88 5.23
C ALA A 142 3.45 -12.56 6.67
N ASP A 143 4.20 -13.13 7.63
CA ASP A 143 3.88 -13.06 9.05
C ASP A 143 4.31 -11.70 9.64
N LYS A 144 5.42 -11.15 9.14
CA LYS A 144 5.96 -9.82 9.51
C LYS A 144 5.97 -8.89 8.32
N VAL A 145 4.92 -8.10 8.17
CA VAL A 145 4.83 -7.08 7.12
C VAL A 145 5.17 -5.72 7.72
N GLN A 146 6.15 -5.05 7.12
CA GLN A 146 6.57 -3.70 7.50
C GLN A 146 6.01 -2.69 6.49
N ALA A 147 5.41 -1.59 6.96
CA ALA A 147 5.07 -0.44 6.15
C ALA A 147 5.90 0.77 6.56
N LEU A 148 6.59 1.40 5.60
CA LEU A 148 7.39 2.60 5.80
C LEU A 148 6.82 3.75 4.97
N VAL A 149 6.45 4.85 5.62
CA VAL A 149 6.01 6.08 4.96
C VAL A 149 7.09 7.15 5.14
N PHE A 150 7.69 7.59 4.04
CA PHE A 150 8.67 8.69 4.07
C PHE A 150 7.99 10.01 3.77
N ALA A 151 8.14 10.99 4.65
CA ALA A 151 7.47 12.28 4.52
C ALA A 151 8.47 13.41 4.25
N GLY A 152 8.24 14.22 3.23
CA GLY A 152 9.15 15.30 2.82
C GLY A 152 8.40 16.43 2.10
N ASN A 153 8.94 17.65 2.18
CA ASN A 153 8.38 18.83 1.49
C ASN A 153 9.20 19.18 0.24
N HIS A 154 8.53 19.75 -0.76
CA HIS A 154 9.17 20.07 -2.04
C HIS A 154 9.13 21.57 -2.32
N GLY A 155 10.28 22.15 -2.69
CA GLY A 155 10.38 23.60 -2.97
C GLY A 155 9.54 24.08 -4.15
N VAL A 156 9.26 23.19 -5.11
CA VAL A 156 8.38 23.48 -6.25
C VAL A 156 6.95 23.85 -5.82
N ALA A 157 6.53 23.50 -4.61
CA ALA A 157 5.23 23.88 -4.07
C ALA A 157 5.03 25.40 -3.97
N ALA A 158 6.12 26.17 -3.85
CA ALA A 158 6.07 27.62 -3.87
C ALA A 158 5.56 28.19 -5.21
N GLN A 159 5.61 27.40 -6.30
CA GLN A 159 5.09 27.77 -7.62
C GLN A 159 3.56 27.61 -7.73
N GLY A 160 2.88 27.17 -6.66
CA GLY A 160 1.42 27.02 -6.64
C GLY A 160 0.92 25.86 -7.51
N VAL A 161 1.76 24.85 -7.73
CA VAL A 161 1.39 23.64 -8.50
C VAL A 161 0.57 22.65 -7.66
N SER A 162 0.46 22.89 -6.36
CA SER A 162 -0.28 22.04 -5.44
C SER A 162 -1.73 22.45 -5.18
N ALA A 163 -2.57 21.47 -4.89
CA ALA A 163 -3.93 21.69 -4.40
C ALA A 163 -3.99 22.11 -2.92
N TYR A 164 -2.90 21.93 -2.16
CA TYR A 164 -2.82 22.17 -0.72
C TYR A 164 -1.53 22.90 -0.35
N PRO A 165 -1.52 23.68 0.74
CA PRO A 165 -0.30 24.37 1.14
C PRO A 165 0.70 23.41 1.83
N PRO A 166 2.02 23.68 1.81
CA PRO A 166 3.06 22.76 2.30
C PRO A 166 2.93 22.33 3.76
N GLU A 167 2.30 23.14 4.62
CA GLU A 167 2.10 22.84 6.04
C GLU A 167 1.19 21.60 6.24
N VAL A 168 0.42 21.21 5.23
CA VAL A 168 -0.41 19.99 5.25
C VAL A 168 0.44 18.74 5.41
N THR A 169 1.69 18.71 4.93
CA THR A 169 2.60 17.57 5.14
C THR A 169 2.81 17.31 6.62
N ALA A 170 3.17 18.34 7.40
CA ALA A 170 3.38 18.21 8.84
C ALA A 170 2.09 17.84 9.59
N GLN A 171 0.94 18.37 9.16
CA GLN A 171 -0.36 18.02 9.73
C GLN A 171 -0.73 16.55 9.46
N MET A 172 -0.46 16.05 8.26
CA MET A 172 -0.70 14.65 7.93
C MET A 172 0.26 13.72 8.67
N VAL A 173 1.52 14.12 8.86
CA VAL A 173 2.45 13.39 9.74
C VAL A 173 1.91 13.30 11.16
N ALA A 174 1.41 14.40 11.73
CA ALA A 174 0.74 14.38 13.03
C ALA A 174 -0.51 13.47 13.02
N ASN A 175 -1.27 13.45 11.93
CA ASN A 175 -2.42 12.56 11.79
C ASN A 175 -2.04 11.07 11.73
N PHE A 176 -0.94 10.72 11.04
CA PHE A 176 -0.41 9.36 11.06
C PHE A 176 0.01 8.93 12.47
N GLN A 177 0.67 9.83 13.21
CA GLN A 177 1.07 9.60 14.61
C GLN A 177 -0.13 9.39 15.52
N ALA A 178 -1.19 10.17 15.31
CA ALA A 178 -2.44 10.03 16.05
C ALA A 178 -3.23 8.77 15.66
N GLY A 179 -2.83 8.01 14.62
CA GLY A 179 -3.59 6.85 14.15
C GLY A 179 -4.80 7.18 13.27
N GLY A 180 -4.96 8.45 12.88
CA GLY A 180 -6.17 8.96 12.23
C GLY A 180 -6.18 8.85 10.70
N ALA A 181 -5.09 8.37 10.07
CA ALA A 181 -5.04 8.24 8.63
C ALA A 181 -5.55 6.89 8.13
N ALA A 182 -5.94 6.84 6.86
CA ALA A 182 -6.44 5.60 6.23
C ALA A 182 -5.40 4.47 6.29
N VAL A 183 -4.11 4.78 6.12
CA VAL A 183 -3.02 3.79 6.21
C VAL A 183 -2.92 3.18 7.60
N ASN A 184 -3.15 3.94 8.68
CA ASN A 184 -3.18 3.38 10.03
C ASN A 184 -4.24 2.29 10.15
N GLN A 185 -5.43 2.54 9.61
CA GLN A 185 -6.55 1.60 9.68
C GLN A 185 -6.29 0.34 8.85
N LEU A 186 -5.71 0.49 7.65
CA LEU A 186 -5.30 -0.65 6.82
C LEU A 186 -4.22 -1.48 7.51
N CYS A 187 -3.17 -0.82 8.01
CA CYS A 187 -2.09 -1.51 8.72
C CYS A 187 -2.60 -2.25 9.96
N SER A 188 -3.45 -1.61 10.76
CA SER A 188 -4.08 -2.26 11.91
C SER A 188 -4.97 -3.45 11.50
N THR A 189 -5.71 -3.34 10.40
CA THR A 189 -6.60 -4.40 9.91
C THR A 189 -5.82 -5.64 9.48
N PHE A 190 -4.65 -5.44 8.86
CA PHE A 190 -3.85 -6.52 8.28
C PHE A 190 -2.62 -6.91 9.13
N GLY A 191 -2.47 -6.35 10.34
CA GLY A 191 -1.33 -6.66 11.22
C GLY A 191 0.01 -6.21 10.64
N VAL A 192 0.04 -5.06 9.96
CA VAL A 192 1.24 -4.48 9.34
C VAL A 192 1.87 -3.47 10.30
N ASP A 193 3.17 -3.61 10.53
CA ASP A 193 3.96 -2.69 11.36
C ASP A 193 4.23 -1.39 10.59
N LEU A 194 3.47 -0.33 10.89
CA LEU A 194 3.60 0.98 10.26
C LEU A 194 4.61 1.87 10.99
N ALA A 195 5.55 2.44 10.24
CA ALA A 195 6.41 3.54 10.70
C ALA A 195 6.36 4.71 9.71
N VAL A 196 6.32 5.93 10.26
CA VAL A 196 6.39 7.18 9.49
C VAL A 196 7.71 7.89 9.79
N ILE A 197 8.44 8.23 8.73
CA ILE A 197 9.82 8.73 8.77
C ILE A 197 9.84 10.12 8.13
N PRO A 198 9.86 11.19 8.95
CA PRO A 198 10.00 12.55 8.43
C PRO A 198 11.44 12.80 7.95
N LEU A 199 11.59 13.17 6.68
CA LEU A 199 12.82 13.60 6.02
C LEU A 199 12.85 15.15 6.02
N ASP A 200 13.25 15.71 7.16
CA ASP A 200 13.36 17.17 7.40
C ASP A 200 12.20 18.03 6.85
N LEU A 201 11.03 17.92 7.49
CA LEU A 201 9.83 18.65 7.07
C LEU A 201 9.98 20.18 7.13
N GLY A 202 10.93 20.69 7.92
CA GLY A 202 11.20 22.12 8.06
C GLY A 202 12.05 22.70 6.95
N ASN A 203 12.73 21.86 6.18
CA ASN A 203 13.61 22.25 5.09
C ASN A 203 13.16 21.55 3.78
N PRO A 204 12.25 22.17 3.01
CA PRO A 204 11.84 21.63 1.73
C PRO A 204 13.04 21.45 0.80
N THR A 205 12.93 20.50 -0.13
CA THR A 205 13.91 20.41 -1.23
C THR A 205 13.95 21.71 -2.03
N GLY A 206 15.00 21.94 -2.81
CA GLY A 206 15.06 22.98 -3.82
C GLY A 206 13.92 22.88 -4.85
N ASP A 207 13.62 24.02 -5.48
CA ASP A 207 12.70 24.09 -6.62
C ASP A 207 13.37 23.52 -7.87
N ILE A 208 12.86 22.36 -8.31
CA ILE A 208 13.39 21.61 -9.45
C ILE A 208 13.28 22.36 -10.78
N THR A 209 12.48 23.43 -10.85
CA THR A 209 12.40 24.30 -12.03
C THR A 209 13.58 25.27 -12.13
N GLN A 210 14.27 25.53 -11.02
CA GLN A 210 15.37 26.50 -10.91
C GLN A 210 16.73 25.82 -10.75
N GLY A 211 16.77 24.54 -10.40
CA GLY A 211 18.00 23.81 -10.17
C GLY A 211 17.78 22.41 -9.59
N PRO A 212 18.82 21.77 -9.05
CA PRO A 212 18.67 20.47 -8.40
C PRO A 212 17.80 20.57 -7.14
N ALA A 213 17.05 19.50 -6.84
CA ALA A 213 16.22 19.40 -5.63
C ALA A 213 17.07 19.39 -4.34
N MET A 214 18.27 18.84 -4.40
CA MET A 214 19.12 18.66 -3.23
C MET A 214 20.57 18.47 -3.65
N SER A 215 21.48 18.67 -2.71
CA SER A 215 22.89 18.32 -2.80
C SER A 215 23.10 16.81 -2.71
N VAL A 216 24.31 16.36 -3.06
CA VAL A 216 24.72 14.93 -2.92
C VAL A 216 24.70 14.50 -1.46
N ASP A 217 25.04 15.40 -0.53
CA ASP A 217 25.05 15.09 0.91
C ASP A 217 23.63 14.91 1.45
N GLU A 218 22.70 15.77 1.05
CA GLU A 218 21.28 15.64 1.40
C GLU A 218 20.66 14.36 0.81
N PHE A 219 21.00 14.03 -0.44
CA PHE A 219 20.60 12.75 -1.04
C PHE A 219 21.15 11.56 -0.24
N SER A 220 22.44 11.59 0.12
CA SER A 220 23.08 10.51 0.87
C SER A 220 22.43 10.33 2.25
N ALA A 221 22.10 11.43 2.92
CA ALA A 221 21.38 11.40 4.19
C ALA A 221 19.98 10.77 4.04
N ALA A 222 19.20 11.18 3.03
CA ALA A 222 17.88 10.61 2.77
C ALA A 222 17.94 9.12 2.39
N PHE A 223 18.92 8.74 1.57
CA PHE A 223 19.18 7.35 1.19
C PHE A 223 19.51 6.48 2.41
N ASN A 224 20.41 6.95 3.26
CA ASN A 224 20.80 6.26 4.49
C ASN A 224 19.62 6.17 5.48
N ALA A 225 18.75 7.18 5.59
CA ALA A 225 17.53 7.08 6.39
C ALA A 225 16.60 5.96 5.87
N GLY A 226 16.52 5.78 4.55
CA GLY A 226 15.78 4.70 3.91
C GLY A 226 16.35 3.32 4.23
N THR A 227 17.66 3.14 4.05
CA THR A 227 18.32 1.86 4.35
C THR A 227 18.22 1.52 5.83
N GLU A 228 18.44 2.50 6.72
CA GLU A 228 18.39 2.35 8.17
C GLU A 228 17.00 1.95 8.70
N ALA A 229 15.93 2.30 8.00
CA ALA A 229 14.55 2.04 8.42
C ALA A 229 14.06 0.60 8.17
N VAL A 230 14.67 -0.13 7.24
CA VAL A 230 14.25 -1.50 6.88
C VAL A 230 14.58 -2.49 8.01
N ASP A 231 13.58 -3.23 8.50
CA ASP A 231 13.76 -4.35 9.44
C ASP A 231 14.25 -5.59 8.68
N ASP A 232 15.39 -6.14 9.09
CA ASP A 232 15.99 -7.34 8.48
C ASP A 232 15.15 -8.61 8.72
N ARG A 233 14.19 -8.55 9.64
CA ARG A 233 13.26 -9.66 9.93
C ARG A 233 11.91 -9.51 9.22
N ALA A 234 11.71 -8.47 8.42
CA ALA A 234 10.47 -8.31 7.66
C ALA A 234 10.37 -9.38 6.56
N ASP A 235 9.23 -10.06 6.47
CA ASP A 235 8.91 -10.95 5.34
C ASP A 235 8.54 -10.13 4.09
N LEU A 236 7.95 -8.95 4.29
CA LEU A 236 7.46 -8.06 3.25
C LEU A 236 7.63 -6.60 3.67
N LEU A 237 7.96 -5.77 2.69
CA LEU A 237 8.08 -4.33 2.84
C LEU A 237 7.07 -3.62 1.95
N CYS A 238 6.25 -2.75 2.55
CA CYS A 238 5.36 -1.82 1.88
C CYS A 238 5.92 -0.41 2.01
N ILE A 239 6.02 0.32 0.89
CA ILE A 239 6.52 1.69 0.87
C ILE A 239 5.37 2.64 0.57
N GLY A 240 5.33 3.75 1.29
CA GLY A 240 4.46 4.89 1.03
C GLY A 240 5.22 6.20 1.13
N GLU A 241 4.56 7.28 0.73
CA GLU A 241 5.08 8.63 0.80
C GLU A 241 4.05 9.59 1.41
N MET A 242 4.53 10.74 1.88
CA MET A 242 3.69 11.90 2.16
C MET A 242 4.47 13.17 1.81
N GLY A 243 4.07 13.88 0.78
CA GLY A 243 4.63 15.19 0.50
C GLY A 243 3.74 16.08 -0.34
N ILE A 244 3.65 17.35 0.04
CA ILE A 244 3.07 18.39 -0.80
C ILE A 244 4.15 18.90 -1.76
N ALA A 245 3.79 18.99 -3.04
CA ALA A 245 4.59 19.51 -4.14
C ALA A 245 3.78 20.52 -4.93
#